data_AF-A0A9P8F085-F1
#
_entry.id   AF-A0A9P8F085-F1
#
_cell.length_a   1.000
_cell.length_b   1.000
_cell.length_c   1.000
_cell.angle_alpha   90.00
_cell.angle_beta   90.00
_cell.angle_gamma   90.00
#
_symmetry.space_group_name_H-M   'P 1'
#
loop_
_entity.id
_entity.type
_entity.pdbx_description
1 polymer ?
#
loop_
_entity_poly.entity_id
_entity_poly.type
_entity_poly.pdbx_seq_one_letter_code
_entity_poly.pdbx_strand_id
1 'polypeptide(L)'
;RQFLLTNLTRGKDGIQRFRIPVKYLANALDNMADFPFTDPEEARWEGPTLFVRGTKSHYVADETLPIIGRFFPRFQVADIDSGHWVISEKPQEFRNAVVEFLQDKE
;
A
#
# COMPACT_ATOMS: atom_id res chain seq x y z
N ARG A 1 14.20 -8.92 -7.39
CA ARG A 1 13.77 -8.02 -8.49
C ARG A 1 13.37 -8.75 -9.79
N GLN A 2 13.33 -10.09 -9.82
CA GLN A 2 12.92 -10.87 -11.02
C GLN A 2 11.50 -10.55 -11.50
N PHE A 3 10.60 -10.17 -10.59
CA PHE A 3 9.20 -9.85 -10.92
C PHE A 3 9.06 -8.69 -11.92
N LEU A 4 10.02 -7.76 -11.98
CA LEU A 4 9.99 -6.66 -12.94
C LEU A 4 10.05 -7.17 -14.38
N LEU A 5 10.76 -8.27 -14.63
CA LEU A 5 10.84 -8.89 -15.95
C LEU A 5 9.53 -9.55 -16.38
N THR A 6 8.60 -9.82 -15.46
CA THR A 6 7.26 -10.33 -15.81
C THR A 6 6.44 -9.29 -16.59
N ASN A 7 6.85 -8.01 -16.52
CA ASN A 7 6.28 -6.94 -17.33
C ASN A 7 6.87 -6.89 -18.74
N LEU A 8 7.90 -7.66 -19.09
CA LEU A 8 8.47 -7.67 -20.43
C LEU A 8 7.74 -8.69 -21.31
N THR A 9 7.21 -8.23 -22.44
CA THR A 9 6.50 -9.08 -23.42
C THR A 9 7.19 -9.06 -24.76
N ARG A 10 7.12 -10.17 -25.49
CA ARG A 10 7.64 -10.27 -26.85
C ARG A 10 6.49 -10.08 -27.84
N GLY A 11 6.60 -9.06 -28.69
CA GLY A 11 5.67 -8.83 -29.80
C GLY A 11 5.82 -9.91 -30.88
N LYS A 12 4.84 -9.97 -31.79
CA LYS A 12 4.88 -10.87 -32.96
C LYS A 12 6.05 -10.56 -33.91
N ASP A 13 6.54 -9.34 -33.87
CA ASP A 13 7.74 -8.84 -34.55
C ASP A 13 9.06 -9.27 -33.86
N GLY A 14 8.97 -10.03 -32.77
CA GLY A 14 10.12 -10.46 -31.99
C GLY A 14 10.69 -9.40 -31.04
N ILE A 15 10.18 -8.16 -31.07
CA ILE A 15 10.66 -7.03 -30.27
C ILE A 15 10.06 -7.11 -28.86
N GLN A 16 10.91 -6.92 -27.85
CA GLN A 16 10.48 -6.87 -26.46
C GLN A 16 9.94 -5.49 -26.09
N ARG A 17 8.79 -5.46 -25.41
CA ARG A 17 8.13 -4.24 -24.94
C ARG A 17 7.63 -4.45 -23.52
N PHE A 18 7.73 -3.42 -22.70
CA PHE A 18 7.10 -3.43 -21.38
C PHE A 18 5.57 -3.35 -21.54
N ARG A 19 4.85 -4.17 -20.76
CA ARG A 19 3.38 -4.13 -20.62
C ARG A 19 2.92 -2.80 -20.05
N ILE A 20 3.72 -2.23 -19.17
CA ILE A 20 3.45 -0.97 -18.49
C ILE A 20 4.14 0.19 -19.21
N PRO A 21 3.54 1.39 -19.23
CA PRO A 21 4.14 2.55 -19.86
C PRO A 21 5.22 3.17 -18.96
N VAL A 22 6.42 2.58 -18.98
CA VAL A 22 7.54 2.96 -18.09
C VAL A 22 7.86 4.47 -18.15
N LYS A 23 7.83 5.08 -19.34
CA LYS A 23 8.12 6.52 -19.51
C LYS A 23 7.12 7.41 -18.76
N TYR A 24 5.83 7.09 -18.81
CA TYR A 24 4.82 7.87 -18.10
C TYR A 24 4.92 7.66 -16.59
N LEU A 25 5.11 6.40 -16.17
CA LEU A 25 5.28 6.09 -14.75
C LEU A 25 6.49 6.81 -14.16
N ALA A 26 7.64 6.77 -14.82
CA ALA A 26 8.86 7.45 -14.36
C ALA A 26 8.64 8.94 -14.10
N ASN A 27 7.90 9.62 -14.98
CA ASN A 27 7.58 11.04 -14.83
C ASN A 27 6.52 11.33 -13.75
N ALA A 28 5.75 10.32 -13.33
CA ALA A 28 4.68 10.45 -12.35
C ALA A 28 5.07 9.97 -10.95
N LEU A 29 6.26 9.36 -10.79
CA LEU A 29 6.67 8.73 -9.52
C LEU A 29 6.64 9.68 -8.33
N ASP A 30 7.11 10.92 -8.50
CA ASP A 30 7.13 11.89 -7.41
C ASP A 30 5.71 12.21 -6.92
N ASN A 31 4.79 12.49 -7.85
CA ASN A 31 3.38 12.74 -7.51
C ASN A 31 2.67 11.50 -6.96
N MET A 32 3.06 10.30 -7.38
CA MET A 32 2.50 9.04 -6.85
C MET A 32 3.01 8.71 -5.44
N ALA A 33 4.23 9.14 -5.10
CA ALA A 33 4.82 8.97 -3.78
C ALA A 33 4.35 10.05 -2.79
N ASP A 34 3.73 11.12 -3.30
CA ASP A 34 3.20 12.22 -2.51
C ASP A 34 1.78 11.93 -1.97
N PHE A 35 1.39 12.68 -0.96
CA PHE A 35 0.03 12.70 -0.43
C PHE A 35 -0.50 14.14 -0.51
N PRO A 36 -1.49 14.43 -1.37
CA PRO A 36 -1.86 15.80 -1.72
C PRO A 36 -2.59 16.55 -0.60
N PHE A 37 -2.97 15.86 0.48
CA PHE A 37 -3.69 16.46 1.61
C PHE A 37 -2.72 16.74 2.75
N THR A 38 -2.63 18.00 3.14
CA THR A 38 -1.72 18.46 4.19
C THR A 38 -2.46 18.87 5.46
N ASP A 39 -3.74 19.24 5.37
CA ASP A 39 -4.60 19.59 6.49
C ASP A 39 -5.70 18.53 6.73
N PRO A 40 -5.63 17.78 7.84
CA PRO A 40 -6.69 16.84 8.24
C PRO A 40 -8.05 17.48 8.53
N GLU A 41 -8.11 18.80 8.77
CA GLU A 41 -9.39 19.49 8.98
C GLU A 41 -10.11 19.80 7.67
N GLU A 42 -9.37 19.89 6.55
CA GLU A 42 -9.94 20.12 5.22
C GLU A 42 -10.29 18.81 4.50
N ALA A 43 -9.52 17.74 4.76
CA ALA A 43 -9.71 16.45 4.13
C ALA A 43 -9.55 15.32 5.15
N ARG A 44 -10.66 14.65 5.47
CA ARG A 44 -10.72 13.56 6.45
C ARG A 44 -11.60 12.44 5.95
N TRP A 45 -11.22 11.21 6.27
CA TRP A 45 -12.03 10.02 6.00
C TRP A 45 -12.62 9.49 7.30
N GLU A 46 -13.92 9.68 7.48
CA GLU A 46 -14.66 9.26 8.69
C GLU A 46 -15.08 7.79 8.66
N GLY A 47 -14.77 7.05 7.60
CA GLY A 47 -15.13 5.63 7.50
C GLY A 47 -14.15 4.70 8.22
N PRO A 48 -14.54 3.44 8.45
CA PRO A 48 -13.63 2.44 9.00
C PRO A 48 -12.44 2.26 8.06
N THR A 49 -11.24 2.18 8.64
CA THR A 49 -9.99 2.04 7.88
C THR A 49 -9.06 1.04 8.55
N LEU A 50 -8.49 0.10 7.81
CA LEU A 50 -7.50 -0.84 8.32
C LEU A 50 -6.11 -0.49 7.75
N PHE A 51 -5.15 -0.25 8.63
CA PHE A 51 -3.74 -0.18 8.29
C PHE A 51 -3.07 -1.50 8.65
N VAL A 52 -2.70 -2.29 7.63
CA VAL A 52 -1.92 -3.52 7.81
C VAL A 52 -0.45 -3.22 7.55
N ARG A 53 0.42 -3.41 8.55
CA ARG A 53 1.85 -3.10 8.43
C ARG A 53 2.73 -4.23 8.96
N GLY A 54 3.93 -4.33 8.38
CA GLY A 54 4.97 -5.23 8.87
C GLY A 54 5.80 -4.53 9.94
N THR A 55 5.97 -5.16 11.11
CA THR A 55 6.68 -4.55 12.25
C THR A 55 8.17 -4.31 12.00
N LYS A 56 8.75 -4.94 10.97
CA LYS A 56 10.14 -4.73 10.53
C LYS A 56 10.25 -3.75 9.35
N SER A 57 9.16 -3.06 9.00
CA SER A 57 9.10 -2.09 7.89
C SER A 57 9.03 -0.66 8.40
N HIS A 58 9.75 0.26 7.73
CA HIS A 58 9.74 1.69 8.06
C HIS A 58 8.66 2.51 7.32
N TYR A 59 7.81 1.87 6.51
CA TYR A 59 6.81 2.61 5.71
C TYR A 59 5.68 3.20 6.55
N VAL A 60 5.26 2.48 7.61
CA VAL A 60 4.25 2.94 8.57
C VAL A 60 4.83 2.79 9.96
N ALA A 61 5.70 3.71 10.34
CA ALA A 61 6.33 3.71 11.65
C ALA A 61 5.33 4.18 12.74
N ASP A 62 5.64 3.92 14.01
CA ASP A 62 4.79 4.32 15.13
C ASP A 62 4.59 5.84 15.19
N GLU A 63 5.61 6.59 14.78
CA GLU A 63 5.61 8.05 14.71
C GLU A 63 4.61 8.57 13.66
N THR A 64 4.19 7.75 12.71
CA THR A 64 3.19 8.11 11.67
C THR A 64 1.76 7.87 12.15
N LEU A 65 1.55 7.05 13.19
CA LEU A 65 0.19 6.73 13.68
C LEU A 65 -0.61 7.96 14.15
N PRO A 66 -0.01 8.97 14.83
CA PRO A 66 -0.75 10.18 15.22
C PRO A 66 -1.35 10.94 14.03
N ILE A 67 -0.61 11.09 12.92
CA ILE A 67 -1.13 11.79 11.74
C ILE A 67 -2.15 10.95 10.98
N ILE A 68 -1.96 9.62 10.94
CA ILE A 68 -2.98 8.68 10.43
C ILE A 68 -4.29 8.86 11.20
N GLY A 69 -4.26 8.91 12.53
CA GLY A 69 -5.46 9.10 13.34
C GLY A 69 -6.17 10.44 13.12
N ARG A 70 -5.45 11.48 12.66
CA ARG A 70 -6.07 12.74 12.27
C ARG A 70 -6.84 12.61 10.95
N PHE A 71 -6.25 11.99 9.94
CA PHE A 71 -6.87 11.79 8.62
C PHE A 71 -7.92 10.66 8.60
N PHE A 72 -7.74 9.63 9.43
CA PHE A 72 -8.52 8.40 9.50
C PHE A 72 -8.88 8.10 10.96
N PRO A 73 -9.94 8.69 11.52
CA PRO A 73 -10.21 8.68 12.96
C PRO A 73 -10.67 7.33 13.46
N ARG A 74 -11.30 6.57 12.57
CA ARG A 74 -11.81 5.22 12.81
C ARG A 74 -10.87 4.17 12.27
N PHE A 75 -9.57 4.40 12.40
CA PHE A 75 -8.57 3.46 11.96
C PHE A 75 -8.37 2.33 12.97
N GLN A 76 -8.05 1.16 12.43
CA GLN A 76 -7.51 0.01 13.15
C GLN A 76 -6.12 -0.29 12.58
N VAL A 77 -5.22 -0.84 13.40
CA VAL A 77 -3.88 -1.27 12.97
C VAL A 77 -3.74 -2.76 13.17
N ALA A 78 -3.30 -3.47 12.14
CA ALA A 78 -2.89 -4.87 12.22
C ALA A 78 -1.38 -4.96 12.04
N ASP A 79 -0.69 -5.26 13.15
CA ASP A 79 0.75 -5.47 13.20
C ASP A 79 1.09 -6.92 12.92
N ILE A 80 1.89 -7.15 11.88
CA ILE A 80 2.32 -8.48 11.44
C ILE A 80 3.84 -8.57 11.53
N ASP A 81 4.39 -9.66 12.07
CA ASP A 81 5.84 -9.86 12.18
C ASP A 81 6.49 -10.17 10.81
N SER A 82 6.57 -9.16 9.96
CA SER A 82 7.12 -9.21 8.61
C SER A 82 7.91 -7.96 8.26
N GLY A 83 8.68 -8.03 7.17
CA GLY A 83 9.17 -6.86 6.46
C GLY A 83 8.05 -6.12 5.73
N HIS A 84 8.43 -5.37 4.69
CA HIS A 84 7.51 -4.52 3.94
C HIS A 84 6.47 -5.30 3.12
N TRP A 85 6.80 -6.50 2.65
CA TRP A 85 5.95 -7.26 1.74
C TRP A 85 5.02 -8.21 2.49
N VAL A 86 4.18 -7.67 3.37
CA VAL A 86 3.30 -8.43 4.30
C VAL A 86 2.54 -9.54 3.59
N ILE A 87 1.96 -9.26 2.42
CA ILE A 87 1.18 -10.24 1.63
C ILE A 87 2.05 -11.40 1.14
N SER A 88 3.33 -11.16 0.82
CA SER A 88 4.25 -12.20 0.33
C SER A 88 4.91 -12.96 1.48
N GLU A 89 5.25 -12.27 2.57
CA GLU A 89 5.96 -12.84 3.71
C GLU A 89 5.01 -13.60 4.64
N LYS A 90 3.85 -13.02 4.94
CA LYS A 90 2.84 -13.53 5.89
C LYS A 90 1.43 -13.51 5.28
N PRO A 91 1.17 -14.20 4.16
CA PRO A 91 -0.09 -14.16 3.42
C PRO A 91 -1.32 -14.53 4.27
N GLN A 92 -1.15 -15.49 5.17
CA GLN A 92 -2.23 -16.00 6.02
C GLN A 92 -2.63 -14.99 7.10
N GLU A 93 -1.66 -14.32 7.72
CA GLU A 93 -1.88 -13.29 8.73
C GLU A 93 -2.52 -12.05 8.09
N PHE A 94 -2.02 -11.62 6.92
CA PHE A 94 -2.64 -10.56 6.13
C PHE A 94 -4.10 -10.88 5.80
N ARG A 95 -4.38 -12.10 5.29
CA ARG A 95 -5.75 -12.50 4.94
C ARG A 95 -6.67 -12.45 6.16
N ASN A 96 -6.22 -12.94 7.31
CA ASN A 96 -7.05 -12.96 8.52
C ASN A 96 -7.41 -11.53 8.95
N ALA A 97 -6.42 -10.63 9.01
CA ALA A 97 -6.67 -9.23 9.37
C ALA A 97 -7.69 -8.54 8.44
N VAL A 98 -7.58 -8.78 7.13
CA VAL A 98 -8.53 -8.21 6.15
C VAL A 98 -9.92 -8.83 6.29
N VAL A 99 -10.03 -10.15 6.47
CA VAL A 99 -11.33 -10.82 6.61
C VAL A 99 -12.03 -10.39 7.88
N GLU A 100 -11.31 -10.30 9.00
CA GLU A 100 -11.84 -9.84 10.29
C GLU A 100 -12.39 -8.41 10.17
N PHE A 101 -11.60 -7.49 9.60
CA PHE A 101 -12.04 -6.11 9.37
C PHE A 101 -13.28 -6.00 8.47
N LEU A 102 -13.40 -6.83 7.44
CA LEU A 102 -14.57 -6.84 6.55
C LEU A 102 -15.80 -7.52 7.15
N GLN A 103 -15.62 -8.35 8.18
CA GLN A 103 -16.71 -9.00 8.91
C GLN A 103 -17.23 -8.14 10.06
N ASP A 104 -16.44 -7.16 10.49
CA ASP A 104 -16.84 -6.18 11.49
C ASP A 104 -18.03 -5.40 10.93
N LYS A 105 -19.21 -5.72 11.46
CA LYS A 105 -20.45 -5.01 11.13
C LYS A 105 -20.48 -3.77 12.02
N GLU A 106 -20.31 -2.61 11.43
CA GLU A 106 -20.93 -1.40 12.02
C GLU A 106 -22.44 -1.57 12.19
#